data_AF-A0A941EY05-F1
#
_entry.id   AF-A0A941EY05-F1
#
_cell.length_a   1.000
_cell.length_b   1.000
_cell.length_c   1.000
_cell.angle_alpha   90.00
_cell.angle_beta   90.00
_cell.angle_gamma   90.00
#
_symmetry.space_group_name_H-M   'P 1'
#
loop_
_entity.id
_entity.type
_entity.pdbx_description
1 polymer ?
#
loop_
_entity_poly.entity_id
_entity_poly.type
_entity_poly.pdbx_seq_one_letter_code
_entity_poly.pdbx_strand_id
1 'polypeptide(L)'
;LCTVLGACGPASMIGFDFARPANPPERQGTASGITNMGGFIASMTTLFAIGVLLDATGGDYTVAFSAVFLLQALGVVQILRLRGRAVRRERERLVASRVETVHVPA
;
A
#
# COMPACT_ATOMS: atom_id res chain seq x y z
N LEU A 1 -5.67 19.50 -11.40
CA LEU A 1 -6.11 18.18 -11.93
C LEU A 1 -4.95 17.39 -12.53
N CYS A 2 -4.17 17.92 -13.48
CA CYS A 2 -3.04 17.19 -14.07
C CYS A 2 -1.99 16.71 -13.04
N THR A 3 -1.68 17.52 -12.04
CA THR A 3 -0.74 17.15 -10.96
C THR A 3 -1.28 16.04 -10.06
N VAL A 4 -2.57 16.11 -9.71
CA VAL A 4 -3.26 15.12 -8.88
C VAL A 4 -3.38 13.79 -9.61
N LEU A 5 -3.81 13.81 -10.88
CA LEU A 5 -3.90 12.63 -11.72
C LEU A 5 -2.52 12.03 -12.00
N GLY A 6 -1.49 12.86 -12.20
CA GLY A 6 -0.11 12.42 -12.35
C GLY A 6 0.48 11.76 -11.10
N ALA A 7 0.04 12.17 -9.91
CA ALA A 7 0.51 11.61 -8.64
C ALA A 7 -0.04 10.19 -8.34
N CYS A 8 -1.10 9.74 -9.03
CA CYS A 8 -1.65 8.39 -8.82
C CYS A 8 -0.65 7.28 -9.14
N GLY A 9 0.19 7.45 -10.17
CA GLY A 9 1.22 6.48 -10.53
C GLY A 9 2.24 6.27 -9.40
N PRO A 10 2.95 7.33 -8.95
CA PRO A 10 3.86 7.28 -7.82
C PRO A 10 3.20 6.77 -6.52
N ALA A 11 1.96 7.18 -6.25
CA ALA A 11 1.24 6.73 -5.05
C ALA A 11 1.03 5.21 -5.04
N SER A 12 0.69 4.61 -6.18
CA SER A 12 0.55 3.16 -6.32
C SER A 12 1.89 2.43 -6.17
N MET A 13 2.98 3.00 -6.69
CA MET A 13 4.33 2.42 -6.59
C MET A 13 4.79 2.22 -5.14
N ILE A 14 4.36 3.07 -4.21
CA ILE A 14 4.67 2.92 -2.77
C ILE A 14 4.21 1.55 -2.24
N GLY A 15 3.06 1.04 -2.69
CA GLY A 15 2.56 -0.27 -2.27
C GLY A 15 3.47 -1.41 -2.75
N PHE A 16 3.90 -1.35 -4.00
CA PHE A 16 4.81 -2.35 -4.58
C PHE A 16 6.20 -2.30 -3.97
N ASP A 17 6.70 -1.11 -3.69
CA ASP A 17 7.99 -0.90 -3.01
C ASP A 17 7.95 -1.43 -1.58
N PHE A 18 6.80 -1.36 -0.90
CA PHE A 18 6.64 -2.01 0.40
C PHE A 18 6.57 -3.54 0.32
N ALA A 19 5.97 -4.08 -0.75
CA ALA A 19 5.73 -5.51 -0.90
C ALA A 19 6.98 -6.28 -1.37
N ARG A 20 7.79 -5.70 -2.27
CA ARG A 20 8.93 -6.40 -2.90
C ARG A 20 10.02 -6.82 -1.92
N PRO A 21 10.58 -5.96 -1.05
CA PRO A 21 11.70 -6.33 -0.17
C PRO A 21 11.33 -7.36 0.91
N ALA A 22 10.05 -7.48 1.24
CA ALA A 22 9.56 -8.43 2.23
C ALA A 22 9.52 -9.88 1.70
N ASN A 23 9.53 -10.08 0.38
CA ASN A 23 9.26 -11.36 -0.26
C ASN A 23 10.46 -11.85 -1.09
N PRO A 24 10.77 -13.17 -1.09
CA PRO A 24 11.82 -13.73 -1.92
C PRO A 24 11.46 -13.69 -3.42
N PRO A 25 12.46 -13.80 -4.33
CA PRO A 25 12.27 -13.62 -5.77
C PRO A 25 11.15 -14.48 -6.37
N GLU A 26 11.01 -15.71 -5.90
CA GLU A 26 10.05 -16.69 -6.42
C GLU A 26 8.60 -16.32 -6.10
N ARG A 27 8.38 -15.40 -5.13
CA ARG A 27 7.04 -15.00 -4.65
C ARG A 27 6.67 -13.55 -4.99
N GLN A 28 7.47 -12.87 -5.81
CA GLN A 28 7.21 -11.47 -6.18
C GLN A 28 5.90 -11.28 -6.95
N GLY A 29 5.51 -12.25 -7.78
CA GLY A 29 4.22 -12.23 -8.49
C GLY A 29 3.04 -12.19 -7.52
N THR A 30 3.05 -13.05 -6.49
CA THR A 30 2.03 -13.06 -5.45
C THR A 30 2.01 -11.76 -4.64
N ALA A 31 3.18 -11.22 -4.30
CA ALA A 31 3.28 -9.95 -3.56
C ALA A 31 2.67 -8.78 -4.36
N SER A 32 2.92 -8.72 -5.66
CA SER A 32 2.32 -7.76 -6.59
C SER A 32 0.80 -7.96 -6.70
N GLY A 33 0.35 -9.20 -6.82
CA GLY A 33 -1.08 -9.55 -6.85
C GLY A 33 -1.83 -9.10 -5.60
N ILE A 34 -1.27 -9.34 -4.41
CA ILE A 34 -1.86 -8.90 -3.13
C ILE A 34 -1.93 -7.37 -3.07
N THR A 35 -0.90 -6.67 -3.54
CA THR A 35 -0.87 -5.20 -3.57
C THR A 35 -2.00 -4.64 -4.45
N ASN A 36 -2.18 -5.20 -5.65
CA ASN A 36 -3.26 -4.80 -6.56
C ASN A 36 -4.65 -5.11 -5.98
N MET A 37 -4.85 -6.31 -5.41
CA MET A 37 -6.11 -6.65 -4.76
C MET A 37 -6.44 -5.70 -3.62
N GLY A 38 -5.45 -5.30 -2.81
CA GLY A 38 -5.63 -4.31 -1.75
C GLY A 38 -6.15 -2.97 -2.28
N GLY A 39 -5.59 -2.45 -3.38
CA GLY A 39 -6.05 -1.22 -4.02
C GLY A 39 -7.47 -1.34 -4.58
N PHE A 40 -7.83 -2.50 -5.13
CA PHE A 40 -9.18 -2.75 -5.65
C PHE A 40 -10.21 -2.83 -4.51
N ILE A 41 -9.91 -3.60 -3.45
CA ILE A 41 -10.76 -3.70 -2.26
C ILE A 41 -10.96 -2.31 -1.64
N ALA A 42 -9.89 -1.53 -1.49
CA ALA A 42 -9.96 -0.16 -0.97
C ALA A 42 -10.92 0.72 -1.81
N SER A 43 -10.83 0.64 -3.13
CA SER A 43 -11.71 1.37 -4.05
C SER A 43 -13.17 0.94 -3.92
N MET A 44 -13.43 -0.38 -3.93
CA MET A 44 -14.77 -0.95 -3.79
C MET A 44 -15.41 -0.58 -2.45
N THR A 45 -14.69 -0.73 -1.34
CA THR A 45 -15.17 -0.35 -0.01
C THR A 45 -15.46 1.14 0.10
N THR A 46 -14.64 1.98 -0.53
CA THR A 46 -14.86 3.44 -0.53
C THR A 46 -16.12 3.82 -1.30
N LEU A 47 -16.31 3.25 -2.50
CA LEU A 47 -17.52 3.49 -3.29
C LEU A 47 -18.77 3.03 -2.54
N PHE A 48 -18.71 1.86 -1.89
CA PHE A 48 -19.80 1.37 -1.05
C PHE A 48 -20.09 2.33 0.12
N ALA A 49 -19.06 2.78 0.84
CA ALA A 49 -19.22 3.72 1.95
C ALA A 49 -19.82 5.07 1.50
N ILE A 50 -19.41 5.58 0.33
CA ILE A 50 -19.98 6.80 -0.27
C ILE A 50 -21.49 6.59 -0.51
N GLY A 51 -21.88 5.47 -1.11
CA GLY A 51 -23.30 5.16 -1.35
C GLY A 51 -24.12 5.12 -0.06
N VAL A 52 -23.63 4.40 0.95
CA VAL A 52 -24.29 4.32 2.26
C VAL A 52 -24.42 5.70 2.92
N LEU A 53 -23.38 6.54 2.83
CA LEU A 53 -23.42 7.88 3.40
C LEU A 53 -24.40 8.79 2.65
N LEU A 54 -24.49 8.68 1.32
CA LEU A 54 -25.48 9.42 0.54
C LEU A 54 -26.90 9.02 0.94
N ASP A 55 -27.17 7.73 1.06
CA ASP A 55 -28.48 7.22 1.46
C ASP A 55 -28.85 7.66 2.88
N ALA A 56 -27.88 7.65 3.81
CA ALA A 56 -28.10 8.04 5.20
C ALA A 56 -28.26 9.55 5.41
N THR A 57 -27.65 10.37 4.56
CA THR A 57 -27.65 11.85 4.69
C THR A 57 -28.66 12.55 3.80
N GLY A 58 -29.40 11.80 2.97
CA GLY A 58 -30.32 12.38 2.00
C GLY A 58 -29.63 13.08 0.84
N GLY A 59 -28.42 12.63 0.47
CA GLY A 59 -27.66 13.16 -0.67
C GLY A 59 -26.62 14.23 -0.32
N ASP A 60 -26.11 14.28 0.91
CA ASP A 60 -25.01 15.18 1.26
C ASP A 60 -23.67 14.64 0.73
N TYR A 61 -23.27 15.14 -0.42
CA TYR A 61 -21.99 14.80 -1.06
C TYR A 61 -20.77 15.18 -0.22
N THR A 62 -20.85 16.22 0.63
CA THR A 62 -19.73 16.66 1.47
C THR A 62 -19.38 15.57 2.48
N VAL A 63 -20.41 15.04 3.15
CA VAL A 63 -20.26 13.94 4.10
C VAL A 63 -19.86 12.67 3.37
N ALA A 64 -20.47 12.36 2.23
CA ALA A 64 -20.15 11.15 1.49
C ALA A 64 -18.69 11.11 1.00
N PHE A 65 -18.18 12.20 0.41
CA PHE A 65 -16.79 12.28 -0.04
C PHE A 65 -15.77 12.31 1.11
N SER A 66 -16.19 12.59 2.35
CA SER A 66 -15.30 12.48 3.53
C SER A 66 -14.73 11.06 3.71
N ALA A 67 -15.44 10.02 3.24
CA ALA A 67 -14.98 8.64 3.27
C ALA A 67 -13.65 8.44 2.53
N VAL A 68 -13.40 9.19 1.45
CA VAL A 68 -12.14 9.15 0.70
C VAL A 68 -10.98 9.57 1.60
N PHE A 69 -11.15 10.66 2.35
CA PHE A 69 -10.13 11.17 3.26
C PHE A 69 -9.89 10.21 4.44
N LEU A 70 -10.94 9.57 4.96
CA LEU A 70 -10.81 8.56 6.01
C LEU A 70 -9.97 7.36 5.55
N LEU A 71 -10.27 6.83 4.37
CA LEU A 71 -9.50 5.72 3.80
C LEU A 71 -8.04 6.13 3.53
N GLN A 72 -7.83 7.34 3.00
CA GLN A 72 -6.50 7.85 2.69
C GLN A 72 -5.68 8.06 3.97
N ALA A 73 -6.29 8.63 5.01
CA ALA A 73 -5.67 8.76 6.33
C ALA A 73 -5.32 7.39 6.92
N LEU A 74 -6.22 6.41 6.84
CA LEU A 74 -5.97 5.05 7.30
C LEU A 74 -4.77 4.42 6.55
N GLY A 75 -4.73 4.53 5.23
CA GLY A 75 -3.62 4.04 4.41
C GLY A 75 -2.28 4.69 4.78
N VAL A 76 -2.25 6.02 4.91
CA VAL A 76 -1.05 6.77 5.33
C VAL A 76 -0.60 6.36 6.73
N VAL A 77 -1.53 6.25 7.68
CA VAL A 77 -1.22 5.82 9.05
C VAL A 77 -0.65 4.40 9.07
N GLN A 78 -1.22 3.47 8.30
CA GLN A 78 -0.70 2.10 8.21
C GLN A 78 0.70 2.07 7.60
N ILE A 79 0.94 2.82 6.52
CA ILE A 79 2.26 2.95 5.90
C ILE A 79 3.27 3.49 6.92
N LEU A 80 2.95 4.59 7.61
CA LEU A 80 3.85 5.19 8.60
C LEU A 80 4.13 4.26 9.79
N ARG A 81 3.11 3.57 10.31
CA ARG A 81 3.25 2.60 11.41
C ARG A 81 4.08 1.37 11.01
N LEU A 82 3.94 0.90 9.78
CA LEU A 82 4.62 -0.31 9.29
C LEU A 82 6.01 0.00 8.72
N ARG A 83 6.29 1.25 8.31
CA ARG A 83 7.58 1.69 7.77
C ARG A 83 8.75 1.32 8.67
N GLY A 84 8.66 1.60 9.97
CA GLY A 84 9.73 1.28 10.92
C GLY A 84 10.04 -0.22 11.03
N ARG A 85 9.02 -1.08 10.87
CA ARG A 85 9.18 -2.53 10.88
C ARG A 85 9.70 -3.06 9.54
N ALA A 86 9.28 -2.45 8.43
CA ALA A 86 9.73 -2.80 7.09
C ALA A 86 11.23 -2.52 6.92
N VAL A 87 11.67 -1.31 7.28
CA VAL A 87 13.09 -0.88 7.20
C VAL A 87 14.00 -1.77 8.06
N ARG A 88 13.54 -2.21 9.23
CA ARG A 88 14.34 -3.09 10.10
C ARG A 88 14.54 -4.47 9.47
N ARG A 89 13.49 -5.07 8.90
CA ARG A 89 13.58 -6.37 8.22
C ARG A 89 14.44 -6.32 6.95
N GLU A 90 14.40 -5.21 6.23
CA GLU A 90 15.24 -5.00 5.06
C GLU A 90 16.73 -4.98 5.44
N ARG A 91 17.09 -4.28 6.53
CA ARG A 91 18.46 -4.30 7.08
C ARG A 91 18.92 -5.70 7.49
N GLU A 92 18.08 -6.47 8.17
CA GLU A 92 18.41 -7.83 8.60
C GLU A 92 18.66 -8.76 7.40
N ARG A 93 17.85 -8.66 6.33
CA ARG A 93 18.04 -9.43 5.09
C ARG A 93 19.33 -9.05 4.34
N LEU A 94 19.65 -7.77 4.25
CA LEU A 94 20.89 -7.30 3.59
C LEU A 94 22.15 -7.80 4.31
N VAL A 95 22.11 -7.85 5.65
CA VAL A 95 23.22 -8.41 6.44
C VAL A 95 23.34 -9.91 6.21
N ALA A 96 22.23 -10.66 6.20
CA ALA A 96 22.23 -12.09 5.94
C ALA A 96 22.76 -12.44 4.53
N SER A 97 22.31 -11.72 3.49
CA SER A 97 22.78 -11.98 2.11
C SER A 97 24.26 -11.64 1.94
N ARG A 98 24.77 -10.60 2.62
CA ARG A 98 26.20 -10.24 2.58
C ARG A 98 27.07 -11.33 3.21
N VAL A 99 26.61 -11.94 4.30
CA VAL A 99 27.32 -13.04 4.97
C VAL A 99 27.36 -14.29 4.07
N GLU A 100 26.27 -14.59 3.38
CA GLU A 100 26.19 -15.72 2.43
C GLU A 100 27.14 -15.53 1.24
N THR A 101 27.23 -14.33 0.66
CA THR A 101 28.17 -14.05 -0.44
C THR A 101 29.65 -14.12 -0.03
N VAL A 102 29.96 -13.99 1.26
CA VAL A 102 31.34 -14.07 1.78
C VAL A 102 31.75 -15.53 2.05
N HIS A 103 30.81 -16.45 2.18
CA HIS A 103 31.06 -17.86 2.52
C HIS A 103 31.07 -18.82 1.33
N VAL A 104 31.07 -18.35 0.07
CA VAL A 104 31.30 -19.23 -1.09
C VAL A 104 32.80 -19.57 -1.14
N PRO A 105 33.26 -20.76 -0.71
CA PRO A 105 34.63 -21.18 -0.90
C PRO A 105 34.78 -21.62 -2.37
N ALA A 106 35.89 -21.23 -2.98
CA ALA A 106 36.30 -21.74 -4.28
C ALA A 106 36.54 -23.26 -4.27
#